data_AF-A0A433XSP7-F1
#
_entry.id   AF-A0A433XSP7-F1
#
_cell.length_a   1.000
_cell.length_b   1.000
_cell.length_c   1.000
_cell.angle_alpha   90.00
_cell.angle_beta   90.00
_cell.angle_gamma   90.00
#
_symmetry.space_group_name_H-M   'P 1'
#
loop_
_entity.id
_entity.type
_entity.pdbx_description
1 polymer ?
#
loop_
_entity_poly.entity_id
_entity_poly.type
_entity_poly.pdbx_seq_one_letter_code
_entity_poly.pdbx_strand_id
1 'polypeptide(L)'
;MSNWLVDKLIPSIMRSEVKKSSVPEGLWHKCPSCDAVLYRPELEKTLDVCPKCNHHMRIGARARINIFLDVDGRNELGADLEPVDRLKFRDSKKYKDRLVGAQKQTGEKDALISVSGTLLGMPVVVSAFEFSFMGGSMGAIVGERFVRAANYALENRCPMVCFAASGGARMQEALISLMQMAKTSAVLARLREEGIPFISVLTDPVYGGVSASLAMLGDVIVAEPKALIGFAGPRVIEQTVREKLPEGFQRSEFLLEHGAIDLIIARQELRPRLGNLLAQMMGLPTPVFVAPPVEAIVVPPVPANI
;
A
#
# COMPACT_ATOMS: atom_id res chain seq x y z
N MET A 1 39.92 46.51 6.43
CA MET A 1 39.96 47.44 7.57
C MET A 1 38.79 47.10 8.47
N SER A 2 39.09 46.44 9.59
CA SER A 2 38.15 45.92 10.57
C SER A 2 37.51 47.06 11.34
N ASN A 3 36.20 47.24 11.21
CA ASN A 3 35.43 48.25 11.95
C ASN A 3 35.12 47.75 13.37
N TRP A 4 36.18 47.54 14.14
CA TRP A 4 36.19 47.10 15.54
C TRP A 4 35.51 48.10 16.52
N LEU A 5 35.19 49.31 16.03
CA LEU A 5 34.57 50.39 16.80
C LEU A 5 33.04 50.33 16.89
N VAL A 6 32.37 49.51 16.06
CA VAL A 6 30.90 49.43 16.03
C VAL A 6 30.35 48.45 17.09
N ASP A 7 31.12 47.41 17.43
CA ASP A 7 30.66 46.33 18.33
C ASP A 7 30.64 46.73 19.82
N LYS A 8 31.20 47.89 20.19
CA LYS A 8 31.37 48.29 21.60
C LYS A 8 30.35 49.30 22.12
N LEU A 9 29.38 49.73 21.29
CA LEU A 9 28.50 50.86 21.61
C LEU A 9 26.98 50.55 21.58
N ILE A 10 26.56 49.29 21.50
CA ILE A 10 25.12 48.93 21.53
C ILE A 10 24.78 48.25 22.87
N PRO A 11 23.96 48.87 23.74
CA PRO A 11 23.58 48.31 25.03
C PRO A 11 22.71 47.04 24.90
N SER A 12 22.90 46.10 25.84
CA SER A 12 22.25 44.79 25.90
C SER A 12 20.80 44.83 26.44
N ILE A 13 19.89 45.55 25.79
CA ILE A 13 18.49 45.59 26.23
C ILE A 13 17.59 45.10 25.10
N MET A 14 16.86 44.02 25.40
CA MET A 14 15.89 43.28 24.56
C MET A 14 16.46 42.26 23.56
N ARG A 15 17.16 41.24 24.05
CA ARG A 15 17.06 39.91 23.41
C ARG A 15 15.82 39.22 23.97
N SER A 16 14.70 39.34 23.26
CA SER A 16 13.55 38.46 23.49
C SER A 16 14.02 37.02 23.34
N GLU A 17 13.86 36.20 24.37
CA GLU A 17 13.96 34.75 24.26
C GLU A 17 12.87 34.28 23.31
N VAL A 18 13.21 34.21 22.01
CA VAL A 18 12.44 33.42 21.06
C VAL A 18 12.61 31.98 21.51
N LYS A 19 11.65 31.48 22.30
CA LYS A 19 11.45 30.04 22.48
C LYS A 19 11.34 29.45 21.07
N LYS A 20 12.44 28.89 20.57
CA LYS A 20 12.41 28.06 19.37
C LYS A 20 11.45 26.92 19.70
N SER A 21 10.24 26.96 19.17
CA SER A 21 9.38 25.78 19.17
C SER A 21 10.14 24.73 18.38
N SER A 22 10.68 23.73 19.07
CA SER A 22 11.27 22.57 18.42
C SER A 22 10.11 21.78 17.83
N VAL A 23 9.68 22.16 16.62
CA VAL A 23 8.69 21.39 15.87
C VAL A 23 9.32 20.02 15.61
N PRO A 24 8.75 18.92 16.11
CA PRO A 24 9.24 17.58 15.81
C PRO A 24 9.39 17.37 14.30
N GLU A 25 10.51 16.76 13.88
CA GLU A 25 10.69 16.33 12.49
C GLU A 25 9.57 15.35 12.09
N GLY A 26 9.07 15.47 10.86
CA GLY A 26 8.05 14.54 10.32
C GLY A 26 6.59 14.94 10.55
N LEU A 27 6.30 16.08 11.19
CA LEU A 27 4.91 16.56 11.38
C LEU A 27 4.23 17.09 10.12
N TRP A 28 5.02 17.44 9.11
CA TRP A 28 4.53 18.03 7.86
C TRP A 28 4.82 17.09 6.70
N HIS A 29 3.81 16.88 5.86
CA HIS A 29 3.88 16.04 4.68
C HIS A 29 3.42 16.82 3.46
N LYS A 30 4.23 16.83 2.40
CA LYS A 30 3.88 17.49 1.14
C LYS A 30 3.08 16.55 0.23
N CYS A 31 1.91 16.96 -0.22
CA CYS A 31 1.12 16.18 -1.17
C CYS A 31 1.85 16.09 -2.52
N PRO A 32 2.13 14.89 -3.05
CA PRO A 32 2.84 14.76 -4.33
C PRO A 32 1.97 15.13 -5.54
N SER A 33 0.66 15.33 -5.36
CA SER A 33 -0.26 15.67 -6.46
C SER A 33 -0.63 17.14 -6.53
N CYS A 34 -0.71 17.86 -5.41
CA CYS A 34 -1.13 19.28 -5.39
C CYS A 34 -0.18 20.19 -4.61
N ASP A 35 0.97 19.66 -4.18
CA ASP A 35 2.01 20.36 -3.42
C ASP A 35 1.58 20.94 -2.07
N ALA A 36 0.34 20.71 -1.64
CA ALA A 36 -0.16 21.17 -0.35
C ALA A 36 0.67 20.57 0.80
N VAL A 37 1.08 21.43 1.74
CA VAL A 37 1.67 21.01 3.01
C VAL A 37 0.55 20.59 3.95
N LEU A 38 0.62 19.35 4.43
CA LEU A 38 -0.40 18.69 5.24
C LEU A 38 0.17 18.32 6.61
N TYR A 39 -0.63 18.46 7.65
CA TYR A 39 -0.26 18.04 8.99
C TYR A 39 -0.46 16.53 9.17
N ARG A 40 0.58 15.81 9.60
CA ARG A 40 0.61 14.34 9.61
C ARG A 40 -0.53 13.71 10.42
N PRO A 41 -0.86 14.16 11.65
CA PRO A 41 -1.99 13.62 12.41
C PRO A 41 -3.36 13.79 11.73
N GLU A 42 -3.57 14.86 10.95
CA GLU A 42 -4.81 15.03 10.17
C GLU A 42 -4.85 14.15 8.95
N LEU A 43 -3.69 13.98 8.31
CA LEU A 43 -3.55 13.08 7.18
C LEU A 43 -3.86 11.63 7.61
N GLU A 44 -3.46 11.21 8.80
CA GLU A 44 -3.79 9.90 9.37
C GLU A 44 -5.29 9.72 9.62
N LYS A 45 -5.99 10.74 10.11
CA LYS A 45 -7.46 10.71 10.26
C LYS A 45 -8.20 10.58 8.93
N THR A 46 -7.61 11.08 7.86
CA THR A 46 -8.13 10.93 6.49
C THR A 46 -7.58 9.70 5.79
N LEU A 47 -6.94 8.79 6.52
CA LEU A 47 -6.35 7.54 6.02
C LEU A 47 -5.29 7.77 4.93
N ASP A 48 -4.48 8.82 5.06
CA ASP A 48 -3.50 9.26 4.08
C ASP A 48 -4.10 9.61 2.70
N VAL A 49 -5.31 10.17 2.70
CA VAL A 49 -5.92 10.78 1.52
C VAL A 49 -5.89 12.29 1.67
N CYS A 50 -5.35 12.98 0.67
CA CYS A 50 -5.22 14.43 0.74
C CYS A 50 -6.61 15.11 0.84
N PRO A 51 -6.89 15.88 1.90
CA PRO A 51 -8.20 16.53 2.07
C PRO A 51 -8.44 17.67 1.06
N LYS A 52 -7.40 18.13 0.35
CA LYS A 52 -7.51 19.21 -0.65
C LYS A 52 -7.79 18.72 -2.06
N CYS A 53 -7.22 17.57 -2.45
CA CYS A 53 -7.30 17.08 -3.84
C CYS A 53 -7.74 15.61 -3.96
N ASN A 54 -8.07 14.96 -2.85
CA ASN A 54 -8.44 13.54 -2.76
C ASN A 54 -7.37 12.58 -3.32
N HIS A 55 -6.11 13.01 -3.40
CA HIS A 55 -5.04 12.12 -3.81
C HIS A 55 -4.74 11.10 -2.71
N HIS A 56 -4.85 9.83 -3.08
CA HIS A 56 -4.51 8.68 -2.24
C HIS A 56 -3.00 8.53 -2.14
N MET A 57 -2.42 8.88 -0.99
CA MET A 57 -1.00 8.68 -0.74
C MET A 57 -0.72 7.23 -0.39
N ARG A 58 0.53 6.80 -0.59
CA ARG A 58 0.95 5.44 -0.25
C ARG A 58 0.98 5.26 1.27
N ILE A 59 0.42 4.15 1.72
CA ILE A 59 0.52 3.67 3.09
C ILE A 59 1.11 2.26 3.07
N GLY A 60 1.85 1.93 4.13
CA GLY A 60 2.47 0.63 4.32
C GLY A 60 1.44 -0.50 4.51
N ALA A 61 1.88 -1.73 4.31
CA ALA A 61 1.05 -2.93 4.39
C ALA A 61 0.40 -3.09 5.77
N ARG A 62 1.18 -2.92 6.84
CA ARG A 62 0.70 -3.02 8.23
C ARG A 62 -0.36 -1.97 8.54
N ALA A 63 -0.11 -0.72 8.14
CA ALA A 63 -1.07 0.38 8.33
C ALA A 63 -2.40 0.07 7.62
N ARG A 64 -2.33 -0.45 6.39
CA ARG A 64 -3.52 -0.82 5.62
C ARG A 64 -4.33 -1.93 6.27
N ILE A 65 -3.65 -2.99 6.74
CA ILE A 65 -4.30 -4.08 7.48
C ILE A 65 -4.94 -3.54 8.76
N ASN A 66 -4.28 -2.63 9.47
CA ASN A 66 -4.80 -2.04 10.70
C ASN A 66 -6.07 -1.20 10.47
N ILE A 67 -6.12 -0.44 9.38
CA ILE A 67 -7.29 0.33 8.95
C ILE A 67 -8.43 -0.60 8.52
N PHE A 68 -8.10 -1.71 7.87
CA PHE A 68 -9.10 -2.56 7.23
C PHE A 68 -9.70 -3.64 8.14
N LEU A 69 -8.94 -4.28 9.02
CA LEU A 69 -9.45 -5.33 9.94
C LEU A 69 -9.96 -4.76 11.26
N ASP A 70 -10.81 -5.48 11.96
CA ASP A 70 -11.13 -5.23 13.38
C ASP A 70 -9.88 -5.40 14.24
N VAL A 71 -9.77 -4.70 15.36
CA VAL A 71 -8.52 -4.64 16.17
C VAL A 71 -8.15 -5.98 16.79
N ASP A 72 -9.15 -6.70 17.31
CA ASP A 72 -8.95 -7.92 18.08
C ASP A 72 -8.89 -9.17 17.19
N GLY A 73 -8.34 -10.27 17.72
CA GLY A 73 -8.39 -11.58 17.07
C GLY A 73 -7.53 -11.71 15.80
N ARG A 74 -6.57 -10.80 15.59
CA ARG A 74 -5.64 -10.86 14.45
C ARG A 74 -4.54 -11.89 14.67
N ASN A 75 -4.23 -12.67 13.64
CA ASN A 75 -3.09 -13.58 13.61
C ASN A 75 -2.34 -13.45 12.29
N GLU A 76 -1.02 -13.23 12.35
CA GLU A 76 -0.19 -13.11 11.15
C GLU A 76 0.18 -14.48 10.58
N LEU A 77 -0.03 -14.63 9.27
CA LEU A 77 0.19 -15.87 8.55
C LEU A 77 1.54 -15.84 7.83
N GLY A 78 2.43 -16.77 8.16
CA GLY A 78 3.78 -16.85 7.56
C GLY A 78 4.75 -15.77 8.06
N ALA A 79 4.57 -15.29 9.30
CA ALA A 79 5.47 -14.34 9.96
C ALA A 79 6.90 -14.89 10.15
N ASP A 80 7.05 -16.21 10.21
CA ASP A 80 8.32 -16.93 10.30
C ASP A 80 9.12 -16.91 8.98
N LEU A 81 8.47 -16.65 7.85
CA LEU A 81 9.09 -16.74 6.53
C LEU A 81 10.06 -15.59 6.24
N GLU A 82 11.23 -15.93 5.70
CA GLU A 82 12.30 -14.99 5.37
C GLU A 82 12.95 -15.31 4.02
N PRO A 83 13.33 -14.29 3.23
CA PRO A 83 13.93 -14.49 1.92
C PRO A 83 15.34 -15.05 2.00
N VAL A 84 15.68 -15.94 1.07
CA VAL A 84 17.01 -16.54 0.96
C VAL A 84 17.57 -16.28 -0.43
N ASP A 85 18.78 -15.71 -0.50
CA ASP A 85 19.51 -15.50 -1.75
C ASP A 85 20.09 -16.82 -2.27
N ARG A 86 19.26 -17.58 -3.00
CA ARG A 86 19.64 -18.88 -3.59
C ARG A 86 20.56 -18.74 -4.79
N LEU A 87 20.46 -17.63 -5.52
CA LEU A 87 21.20 -17.39 -6.76
C LEU A 87 22.54 -16.68 -6.51
N LYS A 88 22.81 -16.26 -5.27
CA LYS A 88 23.95 -15.39 -4.90
C LYS A 88 23.99 -14.14 -5.80
N PHE A 89 22.81 -13.57 -6.06
CA PHE A 89 22.62 -12.56 -7.10
C PHE A 89 23.33 -11.26 -6.74
N ARG A 90 23.95 -10.65 -7.75
CA ARG A 90 24.64 -9.36 -7.61
C ARG A 90 24.44 -8.51 -8.85
N ASP A 91 23.99 -7.28 -8.63
CA ASP A 91 24.05 -6.19 -9.60
C ASP A 91 24.97 -5.08 -9.06
N SER A 92 24.55 -3.81 -9.11
CA SER A 92 25.21 -2.73 -8.38
C SER A 92 25.32 -2.97 -6.87
N LYS A 93 24.46 -3.82 -6.30
CA LYS A 93 24.49 -4.28 -4.90
C LYS A 93 24.27 -5.79 -4.84
N LYS A 94 24.75 -6.44 -3.76
CA LYS A 94 24.39 -7.85 -3.51
C LYS A 94 22.92 -7.92 -3.12
N TYR A 95 22.21 -8.97 -3.52
CA TYR A 95 20.80 -9.13 -3.17
C TYR A 95 20.59 -9.16 -1.65
N LYS A 96 21.44 -9.89 -0.92
CA LYS A 96 21.43 -9.91 0.56
C LYS A 96 21.47 -8.50 1.19
N ASP A 97 22.27 -7.59 0.64
CA ASP A 97 22.38 -6.22 1.16
C ASP A 97 21.12 -5.41 0.87
N ARG A 98 20.47 -5.65 -0.28
CA ARG A 98 19.16 -5.05 -0.62
C ARG A 98 18.07 -5.52 0.34
N LEU A 99 18.05 -6.82 0.67
CA LEU A 99 17.12 -7.40 1.64
C LEU A 99 17.30 -6.76 3.02
N VAL A 100 18.52 -6.75 3.56
CA VAL A 100 18.81 -6.12 4.86
C VAL A 100 18.43 -4.64 4.87
N GLY A 101 18.70 -3.92 3.78
CA GLY A 101 18.31 -2.52 3.64
C GLY A 101 16.78 -2.32 3.68
N ALA A 102 16.04 -3.13 2.91
CA ALA A 102 14.58 -3.06 2.87
C ALA A 102 13.96 -3.46 4.22
N GLN A 103 14.47 -4.49 4.87
CA GLN A 103 14.03 -4.93 6.20
C GLN A 103 14.27 -3.85 7.26
N LYS A 104 15.43 -3.19 7.24
CA LYS A 104 15.71 -2.05 8.15
C LYS A 104 14.80 -0.85 7.89
N GLN A 105 14.51 -0.57 6.62
CA GLN A 105 13.69 0.58 6.24
C GLN A 105 12.21 0.38 6.61
N THR A 106 11.70 -0.83 6.44
CA THR A 106 10.26 -1.13 6.56
C THR A 106 9.89 -1.76 7.89
N GLY A 107 10.84 -2.42 8.56
CA GLY A 107 10.57 -3.31 9.69
C GLY A 107 9.97 -4.67 9.28
N GLU A 108 9.73 -4.89 7.98
CA GLU A 108 9.08 -6.09 7.46
C GLU A 108 10.08 -7.09 6.92
N LYS A 109 9.75 -8.38 7.00
CA LYS A 109 10.62 -9.46 6.49
C LYS A 109 10.64 -9.58 4.97
N ASP A 110 9.51 -9.28 4.32
CA ASP A 110 9.33 -9.28 2.87
C ASP A 110 8.14 -8.38 2.47
N ALA A 111 7.89 -8.24 1.18
CA ALA A 111 6.98 -7.29 0.54
C ALA A 111 5.48 -7.65 0.60
N LEU A 112 5.09 -8.72 1.30
CA LEU A 112 3.69 -9.08 1.51
C LEU A 112 3.50 -9.48 2.95
N ILE A 113 2.43 -8.98 3.56
CA ILE A 113 2.03 -9.43 4.88
C ILE A 113 0.60 -9.93 4.82
N SER A 114 0.35 -11.07 5.43
CA SER A 114 -0.94 -11.73 5.44
C SER A 114 -1.41 -11.93 6.88
N VAL A 115 -2.66 -11.58 7.16
CA VAL A 115 -3.25 -11.61 8.50
C VAL A 115 -4.65 -12.19 8.40
N SER A 116 -4.96 -13.20 9.21
CA SER A 116 -6.34 -13.60 9.48
C SER A 116 -6.90 -12.75 10.60
N GLY A 117 -8.17 -12.38 10.52
CA GLY A 117 -8.87 -11.66 11.57
C GLY A 117 -10.35 -11.55 11.24
N THR A 118 -10.98 -10.46 11.67
CA THR A 118 -12.37 -10.17 11.32
C THR A 118 -12.49 -8.80 10.64
N LEU A 119 -13.49 -8.66 9.79
CA LEU A 119 -13.92 -7.42 9.17
C LEU A 119 -15.38 -7.21 9.53
N LEU A 120 -15.65 -6.25 10.41
CA LEU A 120 -17.00 -6.00 10.92
C LEU A 120 -17.63 -7.26 11.54
N GLY A 121 -16.82 -8.01 12.29
CA GLY A 121 -17.20 -9.27 12.94
C GLY A 121 -17.17 -10.52 12.05
N MET A 122 -17.06 -10.37 10.73
CA MET A 122 -16.98 -11.52 9.81
C MET A 122 -15.52 -12.01 9.67
N PRO A 123 -15.24 -13.31 9.83
CA PRO A 123 -13.90 -13.85 9.58
C PRO A 123 -13.41 -13.57 8.16
N VAL A 124 -12.17 -13.13 8.01
CA VAL A 124 -11.56 -12.81 6.71
C VAL A 124 -10.04 -12.96 6.77
N VAL A 125 -9.43 -13.32 5.65
CA VAL A 125 -7.97 -13.24 5.46
C VAL A 125 -7.62 -12.03 4.61
N VAL A 126 -6.65 -11.23 5.06
CA VAL A 126 -6.19 -10.05 4.34
C VAL A 126 -4.71 -10.16 4.05
N SER A 127 -4.33 -9.94 2.79
CA SER A 127 -2.94 -9.76 2.38
C SER A 127 -2.72 -8.35 1.88
N ALA A 128 -1.61 -7.71 2.24
CA ALA A 128 -1.28 -6.37 1.77
C ALA A 128 0.20 -6.28 1.40
N PHE A 129 0.47 -5.68 0.24
CA PHE A 129 1.82 -5.46 -0.25
C PHE A 129 2.49 -4.25 0.43
N GLU A 130 3.76 -4.40 0.77
CA GLU A 130 4.63 -3.31 1.25
C GLU A 130 5.45 -2.78 0.07
N PHE A 131 4.96 -1.75 -0.61
CA PHE A 131 5.64 -1.20 -1.78
C PHE A 131 7.03 -0.64 -1.44
N SER A 132 7.22 -0.15 -0.21
CA SER A 132 8.52 0.35 0.26
C SER A 132 9.58 -0.77 0.32
N PHE A 133 9.15 -2.03 0.45
CA PHE A 133 10.02 -3.19 0.38
C PHE A 133 10.33 -3.52 -1.08
N MET A 134 11.42 -2.95 -1.60
CA MET A 134 11.92 -3.24 -2.96
C MET A 134 10.85 -3.10 -4.05
N GLY A 135 10.00 -2.07 -3.96
CA GLY A 135 8.94 -1.80 -4.93
C GLY A 135 7.78 -2.80 -4.85
N GLY A 136 7.56 -3.45 -3.72
CA GLY A 136 6.52 -4.47 -3.57
C GLY A 136 6.76 -5.69 -4.47
N SER A 137 8.02 -5.93 -4.88
CA SER A 137 8.33 -6.93 -5.91
C SER A 137 8.02 -8.34 -5.43
N MET A 138 7.34 -9.13 -6.26
CA MET A 138 6.95 -10.50 -5.92
C MET A 138 8.12 -11.47 -6.09
N GLY A 139 8.66 -11.95 -4.98
CA GLY A 139 9.61 -13.07 -4.89
C GLY A 139 9.00 -14.28 -4.19
N ALA A 140 9.81 -15.28 -3.86
CA ALA A 140 9.40 -16.55 -3.26
C ALA A 140 8.54 -16.38 -2.00
N ILE A 141 8.90 -15.44 -1.12
CA ILE A 141 8.19 -15.21 0.14
C ILE A 141 6.84 -14.56 -0.07
N VAL A 142 6.72 -13.61 -1.00
CA VAL A 142 5.42 -13.03 -1.38
C VAL A 142 4.49 -14.14 -1.86
N GLY A 143 4.94 -14.98 -2.79
CA GLY A 143 4.11 -16.07 -3.30
C GLY A 143 3.80 -17.11 -2.23
N GLU A 144 4.73 -17.42 -1.31
CA GLU A 144 4.50 -18.37 -0.22
C GLU A 144 3.52 -17.84 0.84
N ARG A 145 3.68 -16.59 1.29
CA ARG A 145 2.74 -15.96 2.22
C ARG A 145 1.33 -15.88 1.64
N PHE A 146 1.22 -15.50 0.37
CA PHE A 146 -0.07 -15.48 -0.32
C PHE A 146 -0.72 -16.87 -0.37
N VAL A 147 0.03 -17.92 -0.69
CA VAL A 147 -0.50 -19.29 -0.72
C VAL A 147 -0.89 -19.79 0.67
N ARG A 148 -0.10 -19.51 1.70
CA ARG A 148 -0.48 -19.86 3.08
C ARG A 148 -1.75 -19.13 3.52
N ALA A 149 -1.91 -17.86 3.14
CA ALA A 149 -3.11 -17.08 3.40
C ALA A 149 -4.33 -17.68 2.69
N ALA A 150 -4.20 -18.03 1.41
CA ALA A 150 -5.27 -18.65 0.64
C ALA A 150 -5.63 -20.06 1.16
N ASN A 151 -4.65 -20.87 1.56
CA ASN A 151 -4.91 -22.17 2.19
C ASN A 151 -5.59 -22.02 3.56
N TYR A 152 -5.21 -21.02 4.37
CA TYR A 152 -5.93 -20.72 5.61
C TYR A 152 -7.40 -20.34 5.33
N ALA A 153 -7.65 -19.51 4.31
CA ALA A 153 -8.99 -19.16 3.87
C ALA A 153 -9.79 -20.39 3.41
N LEU A 154 -9.15 -21.31 2.67
CA LEU A 154 -9.72 -22.61 2.27
C LEU A 154 -10.12 -23.46 3.48
N GLU A 155 -9.21 -23.67 4.42
CA GLU A 155 -9.42 -24.49 5.61
C GLU A 155 -10.51 -23.93 6.52
N ASN A 156 -10.58 -22.60 6.67
CA ASN A 156 -11.51 -21.93 7.57
C ASN A 156 -12.79 -21.44 6.86
N ARG A 157 -12.92 -21.70 5.55
CA ARG A 157 -14.03 -21.29 4.69
C ARG A 157 -14.39 -19.80 4.86
N CYS A 158 -13.38 -18.94 4.89
CA CYS A 158 -13.57 -17.49 5.04
C CYS A 158 -13.05 -16.74 3.79
N PRO A 159 -13.63 -15.59 3.46
CA PRO A 159 -13.21 -14.82 2.29
C PRO A 159 -11.78 -14.30 2.42
N MET A 160 -11.19 -13.95 1.28
CA MET A 160 -9.86 -13.36 1.20
C MET A 160 -9.87 -12.01 0.47
N VAL A 161 -9.11 -11.04 0.97
CA VAL A 161 -8.87 -9.74 0.33
C VAL A 161 -7.37 -9.53 0.13
N CYS A 162 -6.95 -9.07 -1.05
CA CYS A 162 -5.56 -8.72 -1.31
C CYS A 162 -5.40 -7.27 -1.78
N PHE A 163 -4.71 -6.45 -1.00
CA PHE A 163 -4.27 -5.11 -1.40
C PHE A 163 -2.95 -5.19 -2.17
N ALA A 164 -3.04 -5.19 -3.49
CA ALA A 164 -1.90 -5.27 -4.40
C ALA A 164 -1.20 -3.91 -4.55
N ALA A 165 0.12 -3.91 -4.41
CA ALA A 165 1.01 -2.79 -4.71
C ALA A 165 2.37 -3.35 -5.13
N SER A 166 2.72 -3.24 -6.40
CA SER A 166 3.95 -3.86 -6.91
C SER A 166 4.47 -3.19 -8.17
N GLY A 167 5.79 -3.12 -8.30
CA GLY A 167 6.48 -2.80 -9.56
C GLY A 167 6.70 -4.02 -10.47
N GLY A 168 6.38 -5.23 -10.01
CA GLY A 168 6.53 -6.47 -10.80
C GLY A 168 7.17 -7.64 -10.04
N ALA A 169 7.75 -8.57 -10.79
CA ALA A 169 8.45 -9.73 -10.23
C ALA A 169 9.84 -9.35 -9.67
N ARG A 170 10.30 -10.02 -8.61
CA ARG A 170 11.60 -9.76 -8.02
C ARG A 170 12.72 -10.35 -8.86
N MET A 171 13.36 -9.52 -9.68
CA MET A 171 14.39 -9.95 -10.64
C MET A 171 15.55 -10.71 -9.99
N GLN A 172 15.89 -10.39 -8.74
CA GLN A 172 17.01 -11.02 -8.01
C GLN A 172 16.79 -12.51 -7.75
N GLU A 173 15.55 -12.99 -7.81
CA GLU A 173 15.20 -14.42 -7.69
C GLU A 173 14.83 -15.05 -9.05
N ALA A 174 14.90 -14.28 -10.14
CA ALA A 174 14.70 -14.70 -11.53
C ALA A 174 13.47 -15.60 -11.74
N LEU A 175 13.68 -16.83 -12.24
CA LEU A 175 12.61 -17.78 -12.54
C LEU A 175 11.76 -18.13 -11.32
N ILE A 176 12.33 -18.10 -10.11
CA ILE A 176 11.58 -18.38 -8.88
C ILE A 176 10.46 -17.34 -8.71
N SER A 177 10.74 -16.07 -8.97
CA SER A 177 9.74 -14.99 -8.94
C SER A 177 8.67 -15.17 -10.01
N LEU A 178 9.07 -15.56 -11.23
CA LEU A 178 8.11 -15.83 -12.31
C LEU A 178 7.15 -16.96 -11.93
N MET A 179 7.66 -18.05 -11.34
CA MET A 179 6.85 -19.18 -10.91
C MET A 179 5.87 -18.82 -9.78
N GLN A 180 6.09 -17.72 -9.05
CA GLN A 180 5.10 -17.28 -8.08
C GLN A 180 3.79 -16.85 -8.74
N MET A 181 3.82 -16.34 -9.98
CA MET A 181 2.59 -16.04 -10.74
C MET A 181 1.74 -17.29 -10.93
N ALA A 182 2.35 -18.38 -11.38
CA ALA A 182 1.66 -19.66 -11.55
C ALA A 182 1.18 -20.21 -10.19
N LYS A 183 2.04 -20.16 -9.16
CA LYS A 183 1.74 -20.68 -7.83
C LYS A 183 0.54 -19.98 -7.18
N THR A 184 0.50 -18.64 -7.22
CA THR A 184 -0.60 -17.87 -6.63
C THR A 184 -1.87 -17.99 -7.46
N SER A 185 -1.77 -18.03 -8.79
CA SER A 185 -2.95 -18.26 -9.65
C SER A 185 -3.57 -19.63 -9.41
N ALA A 186 -2.75 -20.67 -9.19
CA ALA A 186 -3.24 -22.02 -8.91
C ALA A 186 -4.03 -22.12 -7.59
N VAL A 187 -3.60 -21.44 -6.52
CA VAL A 187 -4.37 -21.44 -5.27
C VAL A 187 -5.65 -20.60 -5.38
N LEU A 188 -5.65 -19.53 -6.19
CA LEU A 188 -6.86 -18.75 -6.47
C LEU A 188 -7.90 -19.57 -7.27
N ALA A 189 -7.44 -20.40 -8.20
CA ALA A 189 -8.33 -21.34 -8.89
C ALA A 189 -9.03 -22.28 -7.89
N ARG A 190 -8.29 -22.79 -6.90
CA ARG A 190 -8.86 -23.63 -5.82
C ARG A 190 -9.85 -22.86 -4.94
N LEU A 191 -9.58 -21.60 -4.59
CA LEU A 191 -10.56 -20.77 -3.88
C LEU A 191 -11.88 -20.65 -4.64
N ARG A 192 -11.80 -20.39 -5.95
CA ARG A 192 -12.96 -20.32 -6.83
C ARG A 192 -13.72 -21.64 -6.91
N GLU A 193 -13.03 -22.77 -7.07
CA GLU A 193 -13.64 -24.10 -7.12
C GLU A 193 -14.40 -24.44 -5.82
N GLU A 194 -13.88 -24.00 -4.67
CA GLU A 194 -14.49 -24.19 -3.35
C GLU A 194 -15.54 -23.13 -2.98
N GLY A 195 -15.81 -22.18 -3.88
CA GLY A 195 -16.78 -21.11 -3.70
C GLY A 195 -16.38 -20.10 -2.60
N ILE A 196 -15.08 -19.88 -2.40
CA ILE A 196 -14.58 -18.93 -1.40
C ILE A 196 -14.25 -17.60 -2.09
N PRO A 197 -14.94 -16.50 -1.72
CA PRO A 197 -14.74 -15.20 -2.34
C PRO A 197 -13.31 -14.66 -2.20
N PHE A 198 -12.74 -14.23 -3.31
CA PHE A 198 -11.49 -13.48 -3.35
C PHE A 198 -11.68 -12.10 -3.98
N ILE A 199 -11.40 -11.04 -3.21
CA ILE A 199 -11.41 -9.65 -3.72
C ILE A 199 -9.98 -9.16 -3.87
N SER A 200 -9.65 -8.68 -5.07
CA SER A 200 -8.39 -8.00 -5.35
C SER A 200 -8.60 -6.49 -5.27
N VAL A 201 -7.78 -5.79 -4.49
CA VAL A 201 -7.76 -4.34 -4.36
C VAL A 201 -6.46 -3.78 -4.92
N LEU A 202 -6.54 -3.10 -6.04
CA LEU A 202 -5.43 -2.53 -6.79
C LEU A 202 -5.11 -1.13 -6.25
N THR A 203 -3.88 -0.93 -5.79
CA THR A 203 -3.43 0.34 -5.20
C THR A 203 -2.24 0.91 -5.96
N ASP A 204 -2.00 2.22 -5.87
CA ASP A 204 -0.95 2.85 -6.67
C ASP A 204 0.49 2.47 -6.20
N PRO A 205 1.31 1.79 -7.03
CA PRO A 205 1.02 1.20 -8.35
C PRO A 205 0.92 -0.34 -8.35
N VAL A 206 0.32 -0.94 -9.39
CA VAL A 206 0.34 -2.40 -9.63
C VAL A 206 0.80 -2.72 -11.07
N TYR A 207 2.03 -3.21 -11.20
CA TYR A 207 2.65 -3.53 -12.48
C TYR A 207 3.18 -4.97 -12.60
N GLY A 208 3.48 -5.37 -13.83
CA GLY A 208 4.29 -6.56 -14.14
C GLY A 208 3.62 -7.87 -13.70
N GLY A 209 4.43 -8.79 -13.18
CA GLY A 209 3.98 -10.13 -12.84
C GLY A 209 2.81 -10.19 -11.85
N VAL A 210 2.72 -9.23 -10.91
CA VAL A 210 1.59 -9.18 -9.97
C VAL A 210 0.30 -8.77 -10.68
N SER A 211 0.35 -7.74 -11.55
CA SER A 211 -0.80 -7.33 -12.37
C SER A 211 -1.29 -8.45 -13.30
N ALA A 212 -0.38 -9.26 -13.85
CA ALA A 212 -0.70 -10.37 -14.75
C ALA A 212 -0.92 -11.71 -14.02
N SER A 213 -1.17 -11.69 -12.70
CA SER A 213 -1.49 -12.89 -11.92
C SER A 213 -2.49 -12.56 -10.82
N LEU A 214 -2.12 -12.73 -9.54
CA LEU A 214 -3.03 -12.66 -8.40
C LEU A 214 -3.86 -11.37 -8.32
N ALA A 215 -3.36 -10.24 -8.85
CA ALA A 215 -4.06 -8.98 -8.76
C ALA A 215 -5.25 -8.85 -9.72
N MET A 216 -5.28 -9.62 -10.82
CA MET A 216 -6.35 -9.58 -11.83
C MET A 216 -7.18 -10.87 -11.88
N LEU A 217 -7.12 -11.67 -10.80
CA LEU A 217 -7.85 -12.93 -10.66
C LEU A 217 -8.86 -12.90 -9.50
N GLY A 218 -9.27 -11.69 -9.09
CA GLY A 218 -10.36 -11.51 -8.13
C GLY A 218 -11.71 -11.93 -8.72
N ASP A 219 -12.61 -12.39 -7.87
CA ASP A 219 -14.04 -12.48 -8.21
C ASP A 219 -14.64 -11.08 -8.33
N VAL A 220 -14.11 -10.14 -7.56
CA VAL A 220 -14.29 -8.70 -7.75
C VAL A 220 -12.92 -8.02 -7.69
N ILE A 221 -12.66 -7.17 -8.68
CA ILE A 221 -11.44 -6.39 -8.83
C ILE A 221 -11.79 -4.92 -8.57
N VAL A 222 -11.25 -4.39 -7.48
CA VAL A 222 -11.46 -3.03 -7.03
C VAL A 222 -10.16 -2.23 -7.20
N ALA A 223 -10.24 -0.96 -7.56
CA ALA A 223 -9.10 -0.06 -7.52
C ALA A 223 -9.35 1.15 -6.61
N GLU A 224 -8.27 1.68 -6.02
CA GLU A 224 -8.30 3.04 -5.48
C GLU A 224 -8.27 4.08 -6.62
N PRO A 225 -8.87 5.28 -6.44
CA PRO A 225 -8.87 6.35 -7.44
C PRO A 225 -7.48 6.73 -7.94
N LYS A 226 -7.38 6.97 -9.25
CA LYS A 226 -6.17 7.35 -9.98
C LYS A 226 -4.99 6.37 -9.82
N ALA A 227 -5.21 5.13 -9.39
CA ALA A 227 -4.14 4.16 -9.23
C ALA A 227 -3.53 3.77 -10.58
N LEU A 228 -2.19 3.68 -10.68
CA LEU A 228 -1.51 3.22 -11.88
C LEU A 228 -1.42 1.70 -11.93
N ILE A 229 -2.03 1.10 -12.94
CA ILE A 229 -2.18 -0.35 -13.07
C ILE A 229 -1.92 -0.78 -14.52
N GLY A 230 -1.09 -1.80 -14.72
CA GLY A 230 -0.95 -2.41 -16.04
C GLY A 230 0.17 -3.43 -16.12
N PHE A 231 0.27 -4.15 -17.24
CA PHE A 231 1.33 -5.15 -17.38
C PHE A 231 2.73 -4.53 -17.52
N ALA A 232 2.91 -3.68 -18.54
CA ALA A 232 4.15 -2.94 -18.76
C ALA A 232 4.00 -1.50 -18.24
N GLY A 233 5.08 -0.92 -17.71
CA GLY A 233 5.06 0.48 -17.30
C GLY A 233 4.90 1.43 -18.50
N PRO A 234 4.29 2.61 -18.31
CA PRO A 234 3.96 3.52 -19.41
C PRO A 234 5.19 3.95 -20.21
N ARG A 235 6.31 4.18 -19.52
CA ARG A 235 7.60 4.51 -20.14
C ARG A 235 8.09 3.46 -21.14
N VAL A 236 7.89 2.17 -20.84
CA VAL A 236 8.31 1.08 -21.74
C VAL A 236 7.40 1.02 -22.97
N ILE A 237 6.11 1.29 -22.79
CA ILE A 237 5.12 1.29 -23.87
C ILE A 237 5.39 2.46 -24.82
N GLU A 238 5.57 3.68 -24.30
CA GLU A 238 5.91 4.88 -25.11
C GLU A 238 7.17 4.66 -25.95
N GLN A 239 8.21 4.05 -25.38
CA GLN A 239 9.45 3.75 -26.11
C GLN A 239 9.25 2.73 -27.23
N THR A 240 8.31 1.79 -27.06
CA THR A 240 8.03 0.73 -28.01
C THR A 240 7.17 1.22 -29.17
N VAL A 241 6.07 1.92 -28.85
CA VAL A 241 5.10 2.43 -29.84
C VAL A 241 5.58 3.72 -30.48
N ARG A 242 6.48 4.47 -29.81
CA ARG A 242 6.99 5.79 -30.23
C ARG A 242 5.90 6.84 -30.41
N GLU A 243 4.82 6.70 -29.64
CA GLU A 243 3.70 7.62 -29.58
C GLU A 243 3.45 8.07 -28.14
N LYS A 244 2.77 9.20 -27.97
CA LYS A 244 2.31 9.65 -26.66
C LYS A 244 1.12 8.81 -26.24
N LEU A 245 1.12 8.35 -24.99
CA LEU A 245 -0.02 7.64 -24.44
C LEU A 245 -1.18 8.60 -24.17
N PRO A 246 -2.44 8.13 -24.27
CA PRO A 246 -3.61 8.92 -23.92
C PRO A 246 -3.53 9.47 -22.48
N GLU A 247 -4.21 10.59 -22.24
CA GLU A 247 -4.39 11.08 -20.87
C GLU A 247 -5.14 10.03 -20.04
N GLY A 248 -4.70 9.84 -18.79
CA GLY A 248 -5.31 8.84 -17.91
C GLY A 248 -4.96 7.40 -18.25
N PHE A 249 -4.12 7.13 -19.26
CA PHE A 249 -3.69 5.76 -19.60
C PHE A 249 -3.17 5.01 -18.36
N GLN A 250 -3.63 3.77 -18.18
CA GLN A 250 -3.33 2.90 -17.03
C GLN A 250 -3.83 3.40 -15.66
N ARG A 251 -4.65 4.45 -15.60
CA ARG A 251 -5.34 4.84 -14.36
C ARG A 251 -6.52 3.94 -14.09
N SER A 252 -6.94 3.84 -12.83
CA SER A 252 -8.15 3.10 -12.43
C SER A 252 -9.37 3.49 -13.26
N GLU A 253 -9.56 4.78 -13.56
CA GLU A 253 -10.67 5.28 -14.37
C GLU A 253 -10.60 4.72 -15.81
N PHE A 254 -9.41 4.73 -16.41
CA PHE A 254 -9.18 4.13 -17.73
C PHE A 254 -9.45 2.63 -17.71
N LEU A 255 -8.99 1.91 -16.69
CA LEU A 255 -9.23 0.47 -16.56
C LEU A 255 -10.72 0.14 -16.39
N LEU A 256 -11.46 0.96 -15.65
CA LEU A 256 -12.90 0.79 -15.46
C LEU A 256 -13.64 0.95 -16.79
N GLU A 257 -13.32 1.99 -17.56
CA GLU A 257 -13.91 2.23 -18.89
C GLU A 257 -13.65 1.10 -19.88
N HIS A 258 -12.54 0.37 -19.72
CA HIS A 258 -12.16 -0.77 -20.56
C HIS A 258 -12.59 -2.13 -19.98
N GLY A 259 -13.37 -2.15 -18.90
CA GLY A 259 -13.89 -3.38 -18.28
C GLY A 259 -12.83 -4.27 -17.64
N ALA A 260 -11.67 -3.73 -17.28
CA ALA A 260 -10.59 -4.48 -16.63
C ALA A 260 -10.71 -4.52 -15.10
N ILE A 261 -11.50 -3.62 -14.52
CA ILE A 261 -11.83 -3.59 -13.08
C ILE A 261 -13.33 -3.38 -12.90
N ASP A 262 -13.89 -3.81 -11.78
CA ASP A 262 -15.32 -3.73 -11.50
C ASP A 262 -15.72 -2.42 -10.83
N LEU A 263 -14.87 -1.91 -9.92
CA LEU A 263 -15.21 -0.79 -9.05
C LEU A 263 -14.00 0.10 -8.75
N ILE A 264 -14.26 1.39 -8.61
CA ILE A 264 -13.34 2.35 -8.00
C ILE A 264 -13.90 2.75 -6.63
N ILE A 265 -13.11 2.57 -5.57
CA ILE A 265 -13.56 2.84 -4.19
C ILE A 265 -12.53 3.72 -3.47
N ALA A 266 -13.00 4.86 -2.93
CA ALA A 266 -12.19 5.72 -2.09
C ALA A 266 -11.81 5.02 -0.78
N ARG A 267 -10.66 5.37 -0.20
CA ARG A 267 -10.05 4.56 0.87
C ARG A 267 -10.90 4.51 2.13
N GLN A 268 -11.59 5.60 2.44
CA GLN A 268 -12.50 5.73 3.56
C GLN A 268 -13.73 4.81 3.41
N GLU A 269 -14.09 4.46 2.18
CA GLU A 269 -15.24 3.62 1.87
C GLU A 269 -14.87 2.14 1.68
N LEU A 270 -13.58 1.82 1.50
CA LEU A 270 -13.13 0.45 1.26
C LEU A 270 -13.60 -0.51 2.36
N ARG A 271 -13.37 -0.18 3.62
CA ARG A 271 -13.73 -1.03 4.76
C ARG A 271 -15.25 -1.36 4.77
N PRO A 272 -16.17 -0.39 4.84
CA PRO A 272 -17.60 -0.69 4.87
C PRO A 272 -18.10 -1.32 3.56
N ARG A 273 -17.65 -0.85 2.40
CA ARG A 273 -18.15 -1.38 1.11
C ARG A 273 -17.69 -2.80 0.83
N LEU A 274 -16.43 -3.12 1.10
CA LEU A 274 -15.94 -4.50 0.94
C LEU A 274 -16.52 -5.43 1.99
N GLY A 275 -16.73 -4.94 3.23
CA GLY A 275 -17.44 -5.70 4.26
C GLY A 275 -18.86 -6.10 3.81
N ASN A 276 -19.61 -5.17 3.25
CA ASN A 276 -20.96 -5.43 2.72
C ASN A 276 -20.94 -6.42 1.54
N LEU A 277 -20.04 -6.21 0.58
CA LEU A 277 -19.92 -7.07 -0.60
C LEU A 277 -19.55 -8.50 -0.20
N LEU A 278 -18.57 -8.67 0.68
CA LEU A 278 -18.17 -9.99 1.17
C LEU A 278 -19.27 -10.65 1.98
N ALA A 279 -19.99 -9.92 2.82
CA ALA A 279 -21.13 -10.47 3.55
C ALA A 279 -22.19 -11.02 2.59
N GLN A 280 -22.51 -10.29 1.52
CA GLN A 280 -23.44 -10.76 0.48
C GLN A 280 -22.93 -12.01 -0.25
N MET A 281 -21.65 -12.03 -0.66
CA MET A 281 -21.04 -13.19 -1.32
C MET A 281 -20.99 -14.43 -0.41
N MET A 282 -20.89 -14.21 0.91
CA MET A 282 -20.87 -15.27 1.92
C MET A 282 -22.27 -15.66 2.44
N GLY A 283 -23.35 -15.01 1.97
CA GLY A 283 -24.71 -15.25 2.47
C GLY A 283 -24.93 -14.82 3.92
N LEU A 284 -24.17 -13.83 4.39
CA LEU A 284 -24.23 -13.29 5.75
C LEU A 284 -25.03 -11.98 5.80
N PRO A 285 -25.58 -11.59 6.97
CA PRO A 285 -26.23 -10.29 7.15
C PRO A 285 -25.28 -9.13 6.83
N THR A 286 -25.82 -8.06 6.25
CA THR A 286 -25.06 -6.84 6.00
C THR A 286 -24.55 -6.26 7.32
N PRO A 287 -23.22 -6.03 7.47
CA PRO A 287 -22.66 -5.51 8.70
C PRO A 287 -23.08 -4.04 8.92
N VAL A 288 -23.26 -3.67 10.19
CA VAL A 288 -23.51 -2.27 10.57
C VAL A 288 -22.16 -1.58 10.76
N PHE A 289 -21.91 -0.52 9.98
CA PHE A 289 -20.73 0.32 10.14
C PHE A 289 -21.11 1.67 10.75
N VAL A 290 -20.50 1.99 11.90
CA VAL A 290 -20.60 3.32 12.52
C VAL A 290 -19.26 4.01 12.29
N ALA A 291 -19.25 5.08 11.51
CA ALA A 291 -18.04 5.87 11.29
C ALA A 291 -17.58 6.51 12.63
N PRO A 292 -16.27 6.52 12.93
CA PRO A 292 -15.77 7.20 14.11
C PRO A 292 -16.08 8.70 14.05
N PRO A 293 -16.37 9.35 15.19
CA PRO A 293 -16.64 10.78 15.23
C PRO A 293 -15.42 11.58 14.73
N VAL A 294 -15.66 12.56 13.86
CA VAL A 294 -14.62 13.45 13.34
C VAL A 294 -14.38 14.57 14.36
N GLU A 295 -13.40 14.40 15.23
CA GLU A 295 -12.97 15.47 16.13
C GLU A 295 -12.13 16.52 15.37
N ALA A 296 -12.51 17.80 15.50
CA ALA A 296 -11.75 18.92 14.97
C ALA A 296 -10.38 19.02 15.67
N ILE A 297 -9.30 18.97 14.90
CA ILE A 297 -7.94 19.14 15.43
C ILE A 297 -7.50 20.59 15.21
N VAL A 298 -6.80 21.15 16.20
CA VAL A 298 -6.10 22.42 16.06
C VAL A 298 -4.79 22.17 15.32
N VAL A 299 -4.70 22.61 14.07
CA VAL A 299 -3.46 22.55 13.27
C VAL A 299 -2.53 23.68 13.68
N PRO A 300 -1.27 23.40 14.08
CA PRO A 300 -0.30 24.46 14.29
C PRO A 300 0.01 25.18 12.96
N PRO A 301 0.42 26.45 12.96
CA PRO A 301 0.76 27.15 11.72
C PRO A 301 1.89 26.43 10.97
N VAL A 302 1.77 26.39 9.63
CA VAL A 302 2.82 25.84 8.75
C VAL A 302 4.10 26.64 8.94
N PRO A 303 5.25 26.01 9.27
CA PRO A 303 6.52 26.71 9.35
C PRO A 303 6.87 27.33 8.01
N ALA A 304 7.40 28.56 8.01
CA ALA A 304 7.69 29.33 6.80
C ALA A 304 8.78 28.73 5.88
N ASN A 305 9.42 27.63 6.28
CA ASN A 305 10.62 27.07 5.65
C ASN A 305 10.46 25.58 5.21
N ILE A 306 9.25 25.13 4.86
CA ILE A 306 8.99 23.76 4.35
C ILE A 306 8.57 23.81 2.88
#